data_AF-C3MY58-F1
#
_entry.id   AF-C3MY58-F1
#
_cell.length_a   1.000
_cell.length_b   1.000
_cell.length_c   1.000
_cell.angle_alpha   90.00
_cell.angle_beta   90.00
_cell.angle_gamma   90.00
#
_symmetry.space_group_name_H-M   'P 1'
#
loop_
_entity.id
_entity.type
_entity.pdbx_description
1 polymer ?
#
loop_
_entity_poly.entity_id
_entity_poly.type
_entity_poly.pdbx_seq_one_letter_code
_entity_poly.pdbx_strand_id
1 'polypeptide(L)'
;MIVPVHVSYRELEEICEADRDGYAICDDYEGEIEISADEVEFDYVDLEDIVDEYTEDIIEILLKDHKKELERALVKLMTHR
;
A
#
# COMPACT_ATOMS: atom_id res chain seq x y z
N MET A 1 1.55 -0.61 8.32
CA MET A 1 1.85 0.17 7.11
C MET A 1 0.76 1.21 6.95
N ILE A 2 1.08 2.50 7.02
CA ILE A 2 0.09 3.57 6.84
C ILE A 2 0.17 3.98 5.36
N VAL A 3 -0.80 3.55 4.57
CA VAL A 3 -0.87 3.87 3.13
C VAL A 3 -1.82 5.06 2.95
N PRO A 4 -1.44 6.11 2.21
CA PRO A 4 -2.36 7.20 1.88
C PRO A 4 -3.42 6.67 0.92
N VAL A 5 -4.64 6.50 1.41
CA VAL A 5 -5.77 5.97 0.63
C VAL A 5 -6.67 7.11 0.18
N HIS A 6 -7.18 7.03 -1.05
CA HIS A 6 -8.18 7.96 -1.53
C HIS A 6 -9.54 7.57 -0.97
N VAL A 7 -9.94 8.20 0.13
CA VAL A 7 -11.28 8.03 0.71
C VAL A 7 -12.28 8.79 -0.15
N SER A 8 -13.36 8.11 -0.57
CA SER A 8 -14.37 8.78 -1.38
C SER A 8 -15.09 9.84 -0.55
N TYR A 9 -15.47 10.96 -1.18
CA TYR A 9 -16.14 12.05 -0.48
C TYR A 9 -17.44 11.62 0.23
N ARG A 10 -18.14 10.60 -0.30
CA ARG A 10 -19.36 10.05 0.30
C ARG A 10 -19.09 9.34 1.63
N GLU A 11 -17.98 8.61 1.72
CA GLU A 11 -17.57 7.94 2.97
C GLU A 11 -17.14 8.97 4.02
N LEU A 12 -16.53 10.08 3.59
CA LEU A 12 -16.21 11.20 4.47
C LEU A 12 -17.47 11.90 5.02
N GLU A 13 -18.52 12.07 4.22
CA GLU A 13 -19.80 12.64 4.69
C GLU A 13 -20.55 11.74 5.69
N GLU A 14 -20.29 10.43 5.69
CA GLU A 14 -20.87 9.49 6.67
C GLU A 14 -20.17 9.57 8.03
N ILE A 15 -18.92 10.05 8.08
CA ILE A 15 -18.08 10.09 9.29
C ILE A 15 -17.87 11.53 9.77
N CYS A 16 -18.13 12.53 8.93
CA CYS A 16 -17.87 13.94 9.20
C CYS A 16 -19.09 14.83 8.93
N GLU A 17 -19.39 15.72 9.87
CA GLU A 17 -20.39 16.78 9.74
C GLU A 17 -19.72 18.16 9.70
N ALA A 18 -20.33 19.13 9.02
CA ALA A 18 -19.86 20.51 9.05
C ALA A 18 -20.43 21.25 10.28
N ASP A 19 -19.58 21.93 11.03
CA ASP A 19 -20.01 22.80 12.13
C ASP A 19 -20.58 24.12 11.62
N ARG A 20 -21.06 24.95 12.55
CA ARG A 20 -21.71 26.24 12.21
C ARG A 20 -20.76 27.26 11.59
N ASP A 21 -19.45 27.07 11.75
CA ASP A 21 -18.40 27.94 11.23
C ASP A 21 -17.74 27.37 9.96
N GLY A 22 -18.20 26.20 9.48
CA GLY A 22 -17.77 25.55 8.25
C GLY A 22 -16.56 24.62 8.40
N TYR A 23 -16.18 24.27 9.63
CA TYR A 23 -15.14 23.28 9.89
C TYR A 23 -15.72 21.86 9.89
N ALA A 24 -14.98 20.89 9.35
CA ALA A 24 -15.38 19.48 9.40
C ALA A 24 -15.09 18.90 10.79
N ILE A 25 -16.12 18.35 11.43
CA ILE A 25 -16.05 17.57 12.67
C ILE A 25 -16.29 16.11 12.29
N CYS A 26 -15.29 15.27 12.50
CA CYS A 26 -15.38 13.84 12.21
C CYS A 26 -15.46 13.03 13.50
N ASP A 27 -16.29 11.98 13.52
CA ASP A 27 -16.41 11.07 14.66
C ASP A 27 -15.11 10.28 14.91
N ASP A 28 -14.36 9.95 13.85
CA ASP A 28 -13.04 9.35 13.94
C ASP A 28 -12.10 9.89 12.85
N TYR A 29 -11.41 10.99 13.16
CA TYR A 29 -10.42 11.60 12.27
C TYR A 29 -9.16 10.73 12.07
N GLU A 30 -8.90 9.80 12.99
CA GLU A 30 -7.79 8.85 12.96
C GLU A 30 -8.25 7.44 12.52
N GLY A 31 -9.48 7.32 12.03
CA GLY A 31 -10.07 6.05 11.65
C GLY A 31 -9.20 5.30 10.65
N GLU A 32 -8.63 4.18 11.09
CA GLU A 32 -7.90 3.28 10.22
C GLU A 32 -8.90 2.59 9.29
N ILE A 33 -8.74 2.78 7.98
CA ILE A 33 -9.54 2.09 6.98
C ILE A 33 -8.81 0.78 6.65
N GLU A 34 -9.41 -0.34 7.04
CA GLU A 34 -8.93 -1.66 6.63
C GLU A 34 -9.27 -1.87 5.15
N ILE A 35 -8.24 -1.83 4.30
CA ILE A 35 -8.37 -2.10 2.85
C ILE A 35 -7.57 -3.35 2.55
N SER A 36 -8.15 -4.28 1.79
CA SER A 36 -7.46 -5.50 1.40
C SER A 36 -6.47 -5.23 0.26
N ALA A 37 -5.45 -6.08 0.13
CA ALA A 37 -4.42 -5.90 -0.90
C ALA A 37 -4.98 -5.96 -2.35
N ASP A 38 -6.14 -6.59 -2.56
CA ASP A 38 -6.82 -6.64 -3.86
C ASP A 38 -7.64 -5.39 -4.19
N GLU A 39 -7.85 -4.50 -3.22
CA GLU A 39 -8.55 -3.22 -3.38
C GLU A 39 -7.57 -2.04 -3.59
N VAL A 40 -6.26 -2.28 -3.49
CA VAL A 40 -5.21 -1.28 -3.69
C VAL A 40 -4.56 -1.45 -5.07
N GLU A 41 -4.55 -0.37 -5.85
CA GLU A 41 -3.72 -0.27 -7.06
C GLU A 41 -2.37 0.36 -6.70
N PHE A 42 -1.28 -0.38 -6.90
CA PHE A 42 0.08 0.11 -6.69
C PHE A 42 0.67 0.61 -8.01
N ASP A 43 1.18 1.83 -8.01
CA ASP A 43 2.06 2.29 -9.07
C ASP A 43 3.51 1.85 -8.82
N TYR A 44 4.40 2.13 -9.77
CA TYR A 44 5.79 1.67 -9.64
C TYR A 44 6.55 2.39 -8.52
N VAL A 45 6.22 3.65 -8.23
CA VAL A 45 6.83 4.41 -7.13
C VAL A 45 6.41 3.83 -5.79
N ASP A 46 5.13 3.47 -5.65
CA ASP A 46 4.64 2.79 -4.45
C ASP A 46 5.41 1.47 -4.21
N LEU A 47 5.68 0.72 -5.27
CA LEU A 47 6.46 -0.52 -5.18
C LEU A 47 7.92 -0.25 -4.79
N GLU A 48 8.54 0.82 -5.29
CA GLU A 48 9.89 1.23 -4.88
C GLU A 48 9.94 1.56 -3.39
N ASP A 49 9.00 2.37 -2.89
CA ASP A 49 8.93 2.75 -1.48
C ASP A 49 8.71 1.53 -0.57
N ILE A 50 7.81 0.60 -0.97
CA ILE A 50 7.58 -0.66 -0.25
C ILE A 50 8.85 -1.51 -0.22
N VAL A 51 9.53 -1.63 -1.37
CA VAL A 51 10.77 -2.41 -1.43
C VAL A 51 11.84 -1.78 -0.56
N ASP A 52 12.03 -0.46 -0.59
CA ASP A 52 13.04 0.23 0.20
C ASP A 52 12.78 0.11 1.71
N GLU A 53 11.52 0.24 2.16
CA GLU A 53 11.17 0.12 3.58
C GLU A 53 11.27 -1.33 4.09
N TYR A 54 10.88 -2.31 3.28
CA TYR A 54 10.73 -3.71 3.70
C TYR A 54 11.69 -4.67 2.98
N THR A 55 12.83 -4.18 2.47
CA THR A 55 13.77 -4.97 1.66
C THR A 55 14.14 -6.30 2.32
N GLU A 56 14.50 -6.29 3.60
CA GLU A 56 14.97 -7.48 4.31
C GLU A 56 13.90 -8.56 4.38
N ASP A 57 12.68 -8.19 4.77
CA ASP A 57 11.54 -9.09 4.87
C ASP A 57 11.14 -9.66 3.51
N ILE A 58 11.12 -8.80 2.47
CA ILE A 58 10.84 -9.21 1.09
C ILE A 58 11.88 -10.22 0.62
N ILE A 59 13.17 -10.00 0.89
CA ILE A 59 14.23 -10.96 0.54
C ILE A 59 14.02 -12.29 1.27
N GLU A 60 13.69 -12.28 2.56
CA GLU A 60 13.41 -13.51 3.30
C GLU A 60 12.23 -14.28 2.70
N ILE A 61 11.11 -13.61 2.42
CA ILE A 61 9.93 -14.19 1.78
C ILE A 61 10.29 -14.77 0.41
N LEU A 62 11.04 -14.03 -0.42
CA LEU A 62 11.46 -14.48 -1.73
C LEU A 62 12.35 -15.73 -1.67
N LEU A 63 13.28 -15.78 -0.71
CA LEU A 63 14.18 -16.93 -0.54
C LEU A 63 13.47 -18.17 0.03
N LYS A 64 12.45 -17.96 0.85
CA LYS A 64 11.71 -19.03 1.53
C LYS A 64 10.64 -19.64 0.62
N ASP A 65 9.79 -18.79 0.05
CA ASP A 65 8.53 -19.21 -0.59
C ASP A 65 8.56 -19.07 -2.11
N HIS A 66 9.40 -18.17 -2.65
CA HIS A 66 9.47 -17.87 -4.10
C HIS A 66 10.85 -18.10 -4.73
N LYS A 67 11.66 -18.98 -4.12
CA LYS A 67 13.06 -19.17 -4.50
C LYS A 67 13.25 -19.52 -5.98
N LYS A 68 12.38 -20.37 -6.51
CA LYS A 68 12.48 -20.85 -7.90
C LYS A 68 12.17 -19.72 -8.89
N GLU A 69 11.18 -18.89 -8.58
CA GLU A 69 10.80 -17.72 -9.35
C GLU A 69 11.94 -16.71 -9.36
N LEU A 70 12.54 -16.46 -8.19
CA LEU A 70 13.71 -15.59 -8.03
C LEU A 70 14.90 -16.10 -8.88
N GLU A 71 15.26 -17.37 -8.78
CA GLU A 71 16.33 -17.98 -9.57
C GLU A 71 16.08 -17.83 -11.08
N ARG A 72 14.85 -18.05 -11.54
CA ARG A 72 14.48 -17.88 -12.96
C ARG A 72 14.61 -16.43 -13.41
N ALA A 73 14.19 -15.48 -12.59
CA ALA A 73 14.30 -14.05 -12.90
C ALA A 73 15.78 -13.64 -13.03
N LEU A 74 16.62 -14.09 -12.10
CA LEU A 74 18.07 -13.83 -12.13
C LEU A 74 18.73 -14.40 -13.38
N VAL A 75 18.41 -15.64 -13.75
CA VAL A 75 18.94 -16.25 -14.99
C VAL A 75 18.56 -15.43 -16.22
N LYS A 76 17.29 -14.99 -16.33
CA LYS A 76 16.82 -14.16 -17.44
C LYS A 76 17.59 -12.84 -17.53
N LEU A 77 17.79 -12.16 -16.40
CA LEU A 77 18.54 -10.91 -16.33
C LEU A 77 20.01 -11.09 -16.75
N MET A 78 20.61 -12.23 -16.40
CA MET A 78 22.00 -12.55 -16.77
C MET A 78 22.15 -12.98 -18.23
N THR A 79 21.11 -13.53 -18.87
CA THR A 79 21.15 -13.93 -20.29
C THR A 79 20.82 -12.81 -21.26
N HIS A 80 20.17 -11.73 -20.81
CA HIS A 80 19.83 -10.56 -21.63
C HIS A 80 20.79 -9.37 -21.39
N ARG A 81 21.96 -9.63 -20.81
CA ARG A 81 23.00 -8.63 -20.53
C ARG A 81 24.18 -8.74 -21.49
#